data_AF-A0A8D5FEQ4-F1
#
_entry.id   AF-A0A8D5FEQ4-F1
#
_cell.length_a   1.000
_cell.length_b   1.000
_cell.length_c   1.000
_cell.angle_alpha   90.00
_cell.angle_beta   90.00
_cell.angle_gamma   90.00
#
_symmetry.space_group_name_H-M   'P 1'
#
loop_
_entity.id
_entity.type
_entity.pdbx_description
1 polymer ?
#
loop_
_entity_poly.entity_id
_entity_poly.type
_entity_poly.pdbx_seq_one_letter_code
_entity_poly.pdbx_strand_id
1 'polypeptide(L)' 'MTPEQVEDLLIEWSIYSKTQQEKIIKEYQKTYGNELGESHWLEYLKDVLEIEDYWKKVGLI' A
#
# COMPACT_ATOMS: atom_id res chain seq x y z
N MET A 1 10.11 -4.05 -2.05
CA MET A 1 10.29 -2.59 -1.95
C MET A 1 11.61 -2.24 -1.25
N THR A 2 12.21 -1.10 -1.59
CA THR A 2 13.30 -0.48 -0.80
C THR A 2 12.73 0.27 0.41
N PRO A 3 13.53 0.62 1.43
CA PRO A 3 13.05 1.41 2.57
C PRO A 3 12.38 2.74 2.17
N GLU A 4 12.92 3.43 1.15
CA GLU A 4 12.40 4.70 0.65
C GLU A 4 11.02 4.53 0.01
N GLN A 5 10.81 3.44 -0.73
CA GLN A 5 9.51 3.10 -1.31
C GLN A 5 8.48 2.75 -0.25
N VAL A 6 8.88 2.05 0.82
CA VAL A 6 7.99 1.75 1.94
C VAL A 6 7.59 3.05 2.66
N GLU A 7 8.53 3.95 2.90
CA GLU A 7 8.26 5.25 3.50
C GLU A 7 7.26 6.06 2.66
N ASP A 8 7.52 6.19 1.36
CA ASP A 8 6.64 6.93 0.43
C ASP A 8 5.24 6.31 0.35
N LEU A 9 5.15 4.97 0.28
CA LEU A 9 3.87 4.25 0.31
C LEU A 9 3.07 4.53 1.58
N LEU A 10 3.73 4.55 2.75
CA LEU A 10 3.08 4.81 4.03
C LEU A 10 2.67 6.29 4.17
N ILE A 11 3.44 7.21 3.60
CA ILE A 11 3.05 8.64 3.51
C ILE A 11 1.78 8.77 2.67
N GLU A 12 1.75 8.22 1.47
CA GLU A 12 0.57 8.26 0.59
C GLU A 12 -0.63 7.60 1.26
N TRP A 13 -0.43 6.47 1.94
CA TRP A 13 -1.47 5.82 2.72
C TRP A 13 -2.03 6.70 3.84
N SER A 14 -1.19 7.50 4.50
CA SER A 14 -1.60 8.37 5.60
C SER A 14 -2.53 9.51 5.16
N ILE A 15 -2.53 9.86 3.87
CA ILE A 15 -3.40 10.89 3.29
C ILE A 15 -4.86 10.41 3.20
N TYR A 16 -5.07 9.09 3.11
CA TYR A 16 -6.40 8.51 2.98
C TYR A 16 -7.21 8.70 4.27
N SER A 17 -8.51 8.97 4.13
CA SER A 17 -9.39 9.07 5.29
C SER A 17 -9.52 7.72 6.00
N LYS A 18 -9.75 7.74 7.31
CA LYS A 18 -9.96 6.53 8.12
C LYS A 18 -10.99 5.57 7.51
N THR A 19 -12.09 6.09 6.97
CA THR A 19 -13.13 5.26 6.33
C THR A 19 -12.63 4.57 5.07
N GLN A 20 -11.84 5.25 4.23
CA GLN A 20 -11.21 4.62 3.07
C GLN A 20 -10.20 3.56 3.52
N GLN A 21 -9.40 3.89 4.55
CA GLN A 21 -8.42 2.97 5.08
C GLN A 21 -9.07 1.68 5.59
N GLU A 22 -10.13 1.79 6.38
CA GLU A 22 -10.91 0.66 6.87
C GLU A 22 -11.52 -0.17 5.75
N LYS A 23 -11.99 0.47 4.67
CA LYS A 23 -12.55 -0.24 3.52
C LYS A 23 -11.49 -1.11 2.85
N ILE A 24 -10.32 -0.53 2.57
CA ILE A 24 -9.20 -1.22 1.90
C ILE A 24 -8.67 -2.36 2.78
N ILE A 25 -8.54 -2.14 4.10
CA ILE A 25 -8.15 -3.18 5.06
C ILE A 25 -9.17 -4.33 5.07
N LYS A 26 -10.48 -4.02 5.08
CA LYS A 26 -11.53 -5.07 5.03
C LYS A 26 -11.51 -5.85 3.72
N GLU A 27 -11.27 -5.17 2.59
CA GLU A 27 -11.15 -5.84 1.29
C GLU A 27 -9.94 -6.77 1.24
N TYR A 28 -8.80 -6.34 1.80
CA TYR A 28 -7.61 -7.16 1.96
C TYR A 28 -7.89 -8.41 2.82
N GLN A 29 -8.43 -8.20 4.03
CA GLN A 29 -8.74 -9.29 4.96
C GLN A 29 -9.76 -10.28 4.39
N LYS A 30 -10.75 -9.78 3.65
CA LYS A 30 -11.75 -10.63 2.99
C LYS A 30 -11.13 -11.50 1.89
N THR A 31 -10.17 -10.96 1.15
CA THR A 31 -9.56 -11.64 -0.01
C THR A 31 -8.47 -12.62 0.41
N TYR A 32 -7.67 -12.25 1.41
CA TYR A 32 -6.42 -12.93 1.73
C TYR A 32 -6.36 -13.51 3.16
N GLY A 33 -7.34 -13.19 4.02
CA GLY A 33 -7.29 -13.52 5.44
C GLY A 33 -6.31 -12.63 6.22
N ASN A 34 -5.90 -13.09 7.40
CA ASN A 34 -5.09 -12.29 8.34
C ASN A 34 -3.59 -12.67 8.39
N GLU A 35 -3.15 -13.69 7.64
CA GLU A 35 -1.89 -14.39 7.93
C GLU A 35 -0.74 -14.15 6.94
N LEU A 36 -0.95 -13.35 5.89
CA LEU A 36 0.06 -13.17 4.82
C LEU A 36 1.24 -12.24 5.17
N GLY A 37 1.26 -11.68 6.39
CA GLY A 37 2.37 -10.87 6.89
C GLY A 37 2.48 -9.47 6.26
N GLU A 38 3.44 -8.68 6.75
CA GLU A 38 3.60 -7.27 6.40
C GLU A 38 3.99 -7.06 4.93
N SER A 39 4.91 -7.85 4.39
CA SER A 39 5.37 -7.69 3.00
C SER A 39 4.23 -7.85 1.98
N HIS A 40 3.33 -8.81 2.20
CA HIS A 40 2.18 -9.00 1.32
C HIS A 40 1.19 -7.85 1.42
N TRP A 41 0.98 -7.32 2.63
CA TRP A 41 0.15 -6.14 2.85
C TRP A 41 0.71 -4.93 2.09
N LEU A 42 2.02 -4.69 2.16
CA LEU A 42 2.65 -3.58 1.45
C LEU A 42 2.51 -3.73 -0.07
N GLU A 43 2.74 -4.91 -0.64
CA GLU A 43 2.56 -5.13 -2.09
C GLU A 43 1.10 -4.93 -2.51
N TYR A 44 0.14 -5.41 -1.74
CA TYR A 44 -1.28 -5.13 -2.00
C TYR A 44 -1.60 -3.64 -1.95
N LEU A 45 -1.05 -2.93 -0.95
CA LEU A 45 -1.29 -1.51 -0.77
C LEU A 45 -0.70 -0.70 -1.93
N LYS A 46 0.48 -1.09 -2.41
CA LYS A 46 1.11 -0.53 -3.61
C LYS A 46 0.20 -0.66 -4.84
N ASP A 47 -0.41 -1.83 -5.03
CA ASP A 47 -1.33 -2.06 -6.14
C ASP A 47 -2.62 -1.23 -6.01
N VAL A 48 -3.20 -1.16 -4.80
CA VAL A 48 -4.42 -0.38 -4.54
C VAL A 48 -4.21 1.13 -4.70
N LEU A 49 -3.04 1.63 -4.31
CA LEU A 49 -2.69 3.05 -4.42
C LEU A 49 -2.16 3.43 -5.80
N GLU A 50 -1.97 2.46 -6.69
CA GLU A 50 -1.43 2.65 -8.06
C GLU A 50 -0.13 3.48 -8.09
N ILE A 51 0.69 3.35 -7.03
CA ILE A 51 1.82 4.25 -6.76
C ILE A 51 3.05 3.97 -7.64
N GLU A 52 3.13 2.79 -8.25
CA GLU A 52 4.29 2.42 -9.09
C GLU A 52 4.50 3.39 -10.26
N ASP A 53 3.43 3.91 -10.85
CA ASP A 53 3.55 4.88 -11.95
C ASP A 53 4.05 6.24 -11.49
N TYR A 54 3.85 6.58 -10.22
CA TYR A 54 4.48 7.75 -9.60
C TYR A 54 5.97 7.48 -9.37
N TRP A 55 6.32 6.34 -8.78
CA TRP A 55 7.73 5.97 -8.51
C TRP A 55 8.58 5.94 -9.78
N LYS A 56 8.06 5.42 -10.90
CA LYS A 56 8.74 5.46 -12.20
C LYS A 56 9.05 6.89 -12.66
N LYS A 57 8.16 7.85 -12.37
CA LYS A 57 8.34 9.25 -12.77
C LYS A 57 9.38 9.97 -11.91
N VAL A 58 9.47 9.63 -10.63
CA VAL A 58 10.43 10.24 -9.69
C VAL A 58 11.76 9.49 -9.59
N GLY A 59 11.92 8.37 -10.30
CA GLY A 59 13.16 7.59 -10.36
C GLY A 59 13.38 6.70 -9.14
N LEU A 60 12.31 6.28 -8.47
CA LEU A 60 12.35 5.32 -7.36
C LEU A 60 12.30 3.85 -7.84
N ILE A 61 12.17 3.61 -9.14
CA ILE A 61 12.30 2.31 -9.83
C ILE A 61 12.90 2.49 -11.22
#